data_AF-K2BFK4-F1
#
_entry.id   AF-K2BFK4-F1
#
_cell.length_a   1.000
_cell.length_b   1.000
_cell.length_c   1.000
_cell.angle_alpha   90.00
_cell.angle_beta   90.00
_cell.angle_gamma   90.00
#
_symmetry.space_group_name_H-M   'P 1'
#
loop_
_entity.id
_entity.type
_entity.pdbx_description
1 polymer ?
#
loop_
_entity_poly.entity_id
_entity_poly.type
_entity_poly.pdbx_seq_one_letter_code
_entity_poly.pdbx_strand_id
1 'polypeptide(L)'
;MQKTITRSNFQEVLEEIKRSQETKFDFSRTDFQSLDRDHIKEIFITFAQLPFSVTLILNHCTFNESSQHWEEFILRIQSIQTIRSFEFNSVLSNKALIELAQSLKENHSIEIIMIDGPHVAPEEVRKSLTDHPAICILNGIPLTEKAFFDRPNAQQQDPNWQEEPMLFQKSAKR
;
A
#
# COMPACT_ATOMS: atom_id res chain seq x y z
N MET A 1 0.05 -15.24 -9.93
CA MET A 1 1.26 -15.96 -9.44
C MET A 1 2.15 -14.97 -8.70
N GLN A 2 2.93 -15.38 -7.68
CA GLN A 2 3.93 -14.46 -7.08
C GLN A 2 5.18 -14.42 -7.96
N LYS A 3 5.60 -13.21 -8.33
CA LYS A 3 6.77 -12.91 -9.16
C LYS A 3 7.78 -12.09 -8.36
N THR A 4 9.06 -12.32 -8.61
CA THR A 4 10.14 -11.53 -8.01
C THR A 4 10.99 -10.95 -9.13
N ILE A 5 11.03 -9.63 -9.24
CA ILE A 5 11.86 -8.94 -10.21
C ILE A 5 13.19 -8.58 -9.55
N THR A 6 14.28 -8.87 -10.26
CA THR A 6 15.66 -8.54 -9.91
C THR A 6 16.36 -8.06 -11.18
N ARG A 7 17.53 -7.43 -11.06
CA ARG A 7 18.33 -7.06 -12.25
C ARG A 7 18.65 -8.27 -13.14
N SER A 8 18.90 -9.43 -12.55
CA SER A 8 19.31 -10.64 -13.27
C SER A 8 18.19 -11.30 -14.08
N ASN A 9 16.93 -11.13 -13.68
CA ASN A 9 15.78 -11.75 -14.36
C ASN A 9 14.80 -10.72 -14.93
N PHE A 10 15.18 -9.44 -14.97
CA PHE A 10 14.29 -8.33 -15.31
C PHE A 10 13.57 -8.54 -16.65
N GLN A 11 14.32 -8.76 -17.72
CA GLN A 11 13.78 -8.92 -19.07
C GLN A 11 12.95 -10.20 -19.22
N GLU A 12 13.35 -11.29 -18.55
CA GLU A 12 12.58 -12.54 -18.55
C GLU A 12 11.18 -12.30 -17.94
N VAL A 13 11.12 -11.64 -16.79
CA VAL A 13 9.83 -11.36 -16.11
C VAL A 13 8.98 -10.40 -16.93
N LEU A 14 9.56 -9.38 -17.58
CA LEU A 14 8.80 -8.47 -18.45
C LEU A 14 8.21 -9.19 -19.66
N GLU A 15 8.98 -10.05 -20.33
CA GLU A 15 8.47 -10.84 -21.45
C GLU A 15 7.37 -11.82 -21.02
N GLU A 16 7.50 -12.39 -19.83
CA GLU A 16 6.47 -13.25 -19.25
C GLU A 16 5.18 -12.46 -18.98
N ILE A 17 5.26 -11.24 -18.43
CA ILE A 17 4.10 -10.35 -18.22
C ILE A 17 3.39 -10.06 -19.54
N LYS A 18 4.13 -9.72 -20.60
CA LYS A 18 3.55 -9.39 -21.91
C LYS A 18 2.83 -10.57 -22.57
N ARG A 19 3.32 -11.79 -22.36
CA ARG A 19 2.77 -13.02 -22.98
C ARG A 19 1.69 -13.69 -22.14
N SER A 20 1.72 -13.45 -20.83
CA SER A 20 0.75 -14.03 -19.90
C SER A 20 -0.64 -13.45 -20.09
N GLN A 21 -1.66 -14.26 -19.81
CA GLN A 21 -3.06 -13.82 -19.68
C GLN A 21 -3.45 -13.61 -18.21
N GLU A 22 -2.48 -13.61 -17.28
CA GLU A 22 -2.73 -13.31 -15.88
C GLU A 22 -3.17 -11.86 -15.70
N THR A 23 -4.20 -11.66 -14.87
CA THR A 23 -4.68 -10.33 -14.49
C THR A 23 -4.21 -9.90 -13.12
N LYS A 24 -3.48 -10.76 -12.39
CA LYS A 24 -2.99 -10.52 -11.03
C LYS A 24 -1.48 -10.67 -10.96
N PHE A 25 -0.77 -9.57 -10.78
CA PHE A 25 0.68 -9.52 -10.70
C PHE A 25 1.12 -9.16 -9.29
N ASP A 26 1.68 -10.16 -8.61
CA ASP A 26 2.15 -10.04 -7.23
C ASP A 26 3.67 -9.94 -7.20
N PHE A 27 4.19 -8.76 -6.84
CA PHE A 27 5.61 -8.46 -6.69
C PHE A 27 6.03 -8.31 -5.24
N SER A 28 5.33 -8.96 -4.30
CA SER A 28 5.53 -8.74 -2.87
C SER A 28 6.93 -9.10 -2.35
N ARG A 29 7.73 -9.79 -3.15
CA ARG A 29 9.13 -10.17 -2.85
C ARG A 29 10.17 -9.37 -3.61
N THR A 30 9.74 -8.39 -4.40
CA THR A 30 10.63 -7.56 -5.23
C THR A 30 11.28 -6.49 -4.37
N ASP A 31 12.61 -6.46 -4.35
CA ASP A 31 13.38 -5.35 -3.78
C ASP A 31 13.57 -4.27 -4.85
N PHE A 32 12.72 -3.25 -4.84
CA PHE A 32 12.81 -2.13 -5.78
C PHE A 32 14.02 -1.23 -5.51
N GLN A 33 14.70 -1.33 -4.36
CA GLN A 33 15.98 -0.63 -4.13
C GLN A 33 17.08 -1.18 -5.04
N SER A 34 17.00 -2.45 -5.42
CA SER A 34 17.94 -3.07 -6.34
C SER A 34 17.74 -2.61 -7.78
N LEU A 35 16.58 -2.06 -8.15
CA LEU A 35 16.29 -1.60 -9.50
C LEU A 35 16.67 -0.12 -9.66
N ASP A 36 17.09 0.28 -10.86
CA ASP A 36 17.26 1.70 -11.18
C ASP A 36 15.95 2.32 -11.70
N ARG A 37 16.01 3.63 -11.94
CA ARG A 37 14.89 4.41 -12.47
C ARG A 37 14.33 3.84 -13.77
N ASP A 38 15.19 3.44 -14.71
CA ASP A 38 14.75 2.98 -16.03
C ASP A 38 14.06 1.62 -15.92
N HIS A 39 14.53 0.75 -15.02
CA HIS A 39 13.84 -0.51 -14.72
C HIS A 39 12.43 -0.27 -14.17
N ILE A 40 12.27 0.65 -13.20
CA ILE A 40 10.94 0.98 -12.67
C ILE A 40 10.06 1.50 -13.79
N LYS A 41 10.54 2.48 -14.56
CA LYS A 41 9.80 3.04 -15.69
C LYS A 41 9.34 1.95 -16.67
N GLU A 42 10.20 0.99 -17.00
CA GLU A 42 9.90 -0.06 -17.98
C GLU A 42 8.88 -1.10 -17.46
N ILE A 43 8.88 -1.43 -16.17
CA ILE A 43 7.82 -2.24 -15.53
C ILE A 43 6.45 -1.58 -15.77
N PHE A 44 6.38 -0.29 -15.48
CA PHE A 44 5.14 0.48 -15.57
C PHE A 44 4.72 0.69 -17.05
N ILE A 45 5.64 0.94 -17.97
CA ILE A 45 5.34 0.95 -19.42
C ILE A 45 4.78 -0.40 -19.89
N THR A 46 5.34 -1.51 -19.40
CA THR A 46 4.88 -2.86 -19.74
C THR A 46 3.43 -3.06 -19.32
N PHE A 47 3.05 -2.65 -18.10
CA PHE A 47 1.66 -2.71 -17.66
C PHE A 47 0.73 -1.85 -18.53
N ALA A 48 1.15 -0.65 -18.92
CA ALA A 48 0.35 0.24 -19.76
C ALA A 48 0.05 -0.33 -21.16
N GLN A 49 0.86 -1.27 -21.64
CA GLN A 49 0.71 -1.90 -22.95
C GLN A 49 -0.18 -3.15 -22.95
N LEU A 50 -0.60 -3.63 -21.76
CA LEU A 50 -1.45 -4.81 -21.68
C LEU A 50 -2.86 -4.52 -22.22
N PRO A 51 -3.46 -5.43 -23.00
CA PRO A 51 -4.78 -5.23 -23.61
C PRO A 51 -5.95 -5.46 -22.62
N PHE A 52 -5.66 -5.66 -21.34
CA PHE A 52 -6.61 -5.97 -20.29
C PHE A 52 -6.23 -5.29 -18.97
N SER A 53 -7.22 -5.15 -18.09
CA SER A 53 -7.02 -4.60 -16.77
C SER A 53 -6.34 -5.57 -15.80
N VAL A 54 -5.55 -5.02 -14.87
CA VAL A 54 -4.76 -5.82 -13.92
C VAL A 54 -4.90 -5.36 -12.47
N THR A 55 -4.60 -6.29 -11.57
CA THR A 55 -4.34 -6.08 -10.15
C THR A 55 -2.84 -6.11 -9.92
N LEU A 56 -2.31 -5.06 -9.30
CA LEU A 56 -0.90 -4.95 -8.91
C LEU A 56 -0.78 -5.09 -7.39
N ILE A 57 0.00 -6.07 -6.92
CA ILE A 57 0.26 -6.29 -5.49
C ILE A 57 1.73 -6.04 -5.20
N LEU A 58 1.99 -5.08 -4.32
CA LEU A 58 3.32 -4.63 -3.91
C LEU A 58 3.50 -4.74 -2.39
N ASN A 59 2.90 -5.76 -1.76
CA ASN A 59 3.02 -5.95 -0.32
C ASN A 59 4.46 -6.31 0.06
N HIS A 60 4.98 -5.82 1.17
CA HIS A 60 6.33 -6.05 1.70
C HIS A 60 7.51 -5.72 0.78
N CYS A 61 7.28 -4.98 -0.31
CA CYS A 61 8.37 -4.53 -1.16
C CYS A 61 9.10 -3.32 -0.55
N THR A 62 10.38 -3.17 -0.88
CA THR A 62 11.27 -2.15 -0.32
C THR A 62 11.60 -1.09 -1.36
N PHE A 63 11.51 0.19 -0.98
CA PHE A 63 11.89 1.33 -1.81
C PHE A 63 12.96 2.18 -1.13
N ASN A 64 13.69 2.95 -1.92
CA ASN A 64 14.52 4.04 -1.43
C ASN A 64 13.72 5.35 -1.58
N GLU A 65 13.05 5.77 -0.51
CA GLU A 65 12.10 6.90 -0.52
C GLU A 65 12.74 8.25 -0.87
N SER A 66 14.06 8.41 -0.67
CA SER A 66 14.79 9.65 -0.96
C SER A 66 15.47 9.64 -2.34
N SER A 67 15.02 8.78 -3.25
CA SER A 67 15.66 8.58 -4.54
C SER A 67 14.75 8.94 -5.70
N GLN A 68 15.38 9.21 -6.86
CA GLN A 68 14.67 9.37 -8.14
C GLN A 68 13.85 8.14 -8.53
N HIS A 69 14.11 6.98 -7.92
CA HIS A 69 13.36 5.74 -8.14
C HIS A 69 11.96 5.82 -7.53
N TRP A 70 11.87 6.40 -6.33
CA TRP A 70 10.59 6.65 -5.65
C TRP A 70 9.77 7.68 -6.41
N GLU A 71 10.38 8.79 -6.84
CA GLU A 71 9.71 9.81 -7.66
C GLU A 71 9.15 9.21 -8.97
N GLU A 72 9.93 8.37 -9.65
CA GLU A 72 9.47 7.70 -10.88
C GLU A 72 8.34 6.71 -10.57
N PHE A 73 8.42 5.94 -9.49
CA PHE A 73 7.35 5.02 -9.06
C PHE A 73 6.03 5.77 -8.84
N ILE A 74 6.07 6.86 -8.07
CA ILE A 74 4.91 7.69 -7.74
C ILE A 74 4.32 8.33 -9.01
N LEU A 75 5.15 8.86 -9.89
CA LEU A 75 4.71 9.42 -11.18
C LEU A 75 4.04 8.37 -12.07
N ARG A 76 4.53 7.13 -12.07
CA ARG A 76 3.99 6.09 -12.94
C ARG A 76 2.65 5.56 -12.44
N ILE A 77 2.49 5.34 -11.15
CA ILE A 77 1.20 4.94 -10.56
C ILE A 77 0.08 5.91 -10.95
N GLN A 78 0.35 7.23 -10.94
CA GLN A 78 -0.61 8.24 -11.35
C GLN A 78 -1.12 8.04 -12.80
N SER A 79 -0.25 7.60 -13.70
CA SER A 79 -0.49 7.66 -15.15
C SER A 79 -1.02 6.36 -15.78
N ILE A 80 -0.88 5.21 -15.12
CA ILE A 80 -1.24 3.92 -15.73
C ILE A 80 -2.73 3.63 -15.60
N GLN A 81 -3.38 3.50 -16.75
CA GLN A 81 -4.82 3.23 -16.84
C GLN A 81 -5.18 1.74 -16.77
N THR A 82 -4.24 0.84 -17.01
CA THR A 82 -4.50 -0.61 -17.02
C THR A 82 -4.57 -1.22 -15.61
N ILE A 83 -4.00 -0.56 -14.60
CA ILE A 83 -4.11 -0.98 -13.21
C ILE A 83 -5.48 -0.56 -12.68
N ARG A 84 -6.32 -1.55 -12.34
CA ARG A 84 -7.66 -1.35 -11.77
C ARG A 84 -7.72 -1.63 -10.28
N SER A 85 -6.81 -2.46 -9.77
CA SER A 85 -6.68 -2.75 -8.35
C SER A 85 -5.22 -2.64 -7.93
N PHE A 86 -5.00 -2.00 -6.80
CA PHE A 86 -3.67 -1.74 -6.26
C PHE A 86 -3.63 -2.14 -4.78
N GLU A 87 -2.73 -3.05 -4.43
CA GLU A 87 -2.47 -3.46 -3.06
C GLU A 87 -1.04 -3.10 -2.67
N PHE A 88 -0.90 -2.43 -1.53
CA PHE A 88 0.38 -1.99 -1.02
C PHE A 88 0.43 -2.13 0.50
N ASN A 89 1.41 -2.87 1.00
CA ASN A 89 1.65 -3.03 2.43
C ASN A 89 3.14 -2.88 2.68
N SER A 90 3.63 -1.72 3.08
CA SER A 90 5.06 -1.58 3.38
C SER A 90 5.29 -0.58 4.49
N VAL A 91 6.44 -0.72 5.15
CA VAL A 91 6.88 0.24 6.16
C VAL A 91 7.41 1.47 5.43
N LEU A 92 6.52 2.43 5.21
CA LEU A 92 6.85 3.74 4.64
C LEU A 92 6.92 4.81 5.71
N SER A 93 7.74 5.84 5.47
CA SER A 93 7.61 7.09 6.23
C SER A 93 6.25 7.75 5.97
N ASN A 94 5.77 8.56 6.92
CA ASN A 94 4.52 9.31 6.75
C ASN A 94 4.54 10.18 5.48
N LYS A 95 5.69 10.78 5.14
CA LYS A 95 5.86 11.59 3.94
C LYS A 95 5.63 10.76 2.68
N ALA A 96 6.30 9.61 2.56
CA ALA A 96 6.16 8.72 1.42
C ALA A 96 4.72 8.19 1.31
N LEU A 97 4.08 7.86 2.43
CA LEU A 97 2.69 7.39 2.42
C LEU A 97 1.71 8.47 1.92
N ILE A 98 1.93 9.74 2.28
CA ILE A 98 1.15 10.88 1.78
C ILE A 98 1.35 11.06 0.27
N GLU A 99 2.60 11.00 -0.22
CA GLU A 99 2.91 11.11 -1.65
C GLU A 99 2.25 9.99 -2.46
N LEU A 100 2.27 8.75 -1.95
CA LEU A 100 1.60 7.62 -2.57
C LEU A 100 0.09 7.82 -2.64
N ALA A 101 -0.54 8.23 -1.52
CA ALA A 101 -1.97 8.47 -1.47
C ALA A 101 -2.41 9.61 -2.43
N GLN A 102 -1.62 10.67 -2.54
CA GLN A 102 -1.86 11.76 -3.48
C GLN A 102 -1.75 11.29 -4.93
N SER A 103 -0.71 10.51 -5.27
CA SER A 103 -0.57 9.97 -6.62
C SER A 103 -1.71 9.02 -7.01
N LEU A 104 -2.11 8.14 -6.09
CA LEU A 104 -3.26 7.25 -6.29
C LEU A 104 -4.56 8.03 -6.48
N LYS A 105 -4.74 9.14 -5.75
CA LYS A 105 -5.92 10.01 -5.88
C LYS A 105 -6.08 10.57 -7.31
N GLU A 106 -4.97 10.86 -7.97
CA GLU A 106 -4.95 11.40 -9.33
C GLU A 106 -5.20 10.30 -10.40
N ASN A 107 -5.19 9.01 -10.03
CA ASN A 107 -5.44 7.92 -10.95
C ASN A 107 -6.88 7.40 -10.87
N HIS A 108 -7.74 7.96 -11.72
CA HIS A 108 -9.15 7.57 -11.82
C HIS A 108 -9.42 6.21 -12.48
N SER A 109 -8.41 5.51 -13.02
CA SER A 109 -8.64 4.15 -13.53
C SER A 109 -8.76 3.12 -12.42
N ILE A 110 -8.14 3.37 -11.27
CA ILE A 110 -8.10 2.44 -10.16
C ILE A 110 -9.47 2.43 -9.48
N GLU A 111 -10.05 1.24 -9.35
CA GLU A 111 -11.35 0.99 -8.73
C GLU A 111 -11.21 0.47 -7.30
N ILE A 112 -10.06 -0.13 -6.97
CA ILE A 112 -9.77 -0.67 -5.62
C ILE A 112 -8.35 -0.26 -5.21
N ILE A 113 -8.25 0.39 -4.06
CA ILE A 113 -6.98 0.78 -3.42
C ILE A 113 -6.93 0.14 -2.05
N MET A 114 -5.92 -0.68 -1.80
CA MET A 114 -5.65 -1.26 -0.49
C MET A 114 -4.27 -0.82 -0.03
N ILE A 115 -4.21 -0.09 1.08
CA ILE A 115 -2.96 0.36 1.68
C ILE A 115 -2.92 -0.09 3.13
N ASP A 116 -1.94 -0.91 3.48
CA ASP A 116 -1.61 -1.24 4.86
C ASP A 116 -0.30 -0.49 5.23
N GLY A 117 -0.36 0.31 6.27
CA GLY A 117 0.74 1.13 6.77
C GLY A 117 0.86 1.05 8.29
N PRO A 118 1.49 2.05 8.95
CA PRO A 118 1.54 2.08 10.42
C PRO A 118 0.14 2.04 11.02
N HIS A 119 0.04 1.52 12.25
CA HIS A 119 -1.25 1.23 12.93
C HIS A 119 -2.24 2.42 12.91
N VAL A 120 -1.71 3.65 12.88
CA VAL A 120 -2.46 4.88 12.62
C VAL A 120 -1.91 5.54 11.35
N ALA A 121 -2.73 5.59 10.30
CA ALA A 121 -2.38 6.31 9.07
C ALA A 121 -2.50 7.83 9.27
N PRO A 122 -1.62 8.65 8.65
CA PRO A 122 -1.72 10.11 8.68
C PRO A 122 -3.08 10.63 8.23
N GLU A 123 -3.51 11.76 8.79
CA GLU A 123 -4.81 12.36 8.45
C GLU A 123 -4.92 12.74 6.98
N GLU A 124 -3.81 13.21 6.40
CA GLU A 124 -3.70 13.59 4.99
C GLU A 124 -3.88 12.40 4.05
N VAL A 125 -3.39 11.21 4.43
CA VAL A 125 -3.58 9.96 3.67
C VAL A 125 -5.06 9.62 3.63
N ARG A 126 -5.72 9.65 4.80
CA ARG A 126 -7.17 9.40 4.92
C ARG A 126 -7.96 10.37 4.07
N LYS A 127 -7.75 11.68 4.26
CA LYS A 127 -8.44 12.74 3.49
C LYS A 127 -8.26 12.59 1.99
N SER A 128 -7.05 12.22 1.54
CA SER A 128 -6.77 12.05 0.11
C SER A 128 -7.57 10.90 -0.52
N LEU A 129 -7.75 9.80 0.23
CA LEU A 129 -8.39 8.59 -0.28
C LEU A 129 -9.91 8.56 -0.05
N THR A 130 -10.45 9.26 0.94
CA THR A 130 -11.90 9.23 1.20
C THR A 130 -12.72 9.86 0.07
N ASP A 131 -12.20 10.89 -0.58
CA ASP A 131 -12.89 11.55 -1.71
C ASP A 131 -12.64 10.83 -3.04
N HIS A 132 -11.89 9.74 -3.05
CA HIS A 132 -11.56 9.01 -4.26
C HIS A 132 -12.74 8.13 -4.71
N PRO A 133 -13.03 8.01 -6.01
CA PRO A 133 -14.12 7.14 -6.50
C PRO A 133 -13.86 5.64 -6.30
N ALA A 134 -12.62 5.23 -6.02
CA ALA A 134 -12.29 3.83 -5.73
C ALA A 134 -12.78 3.38 -4.36
N ILE A 135 -12.98 2.08 -4.22
CA ILE A 135 -13.08 1.42 -2.91
C ILE A 135 -11.70 1.49 -2.26
N CYS A 136 -11.55 2.34 -1.25
CA CYS A 136 -10.30 2.51 -0.51
C CYS A 136 -10.36 1.76 0.82
N ILE A 137 -9.38 0.89 1.06
CA ILE A 137 -9.19 0.13 2.29
C ILE A 137 -7.85 0.53 2.89
N LEU A 138 -7.86 1.00 4.13
CA LEU A 138 -6.67 1.46 4.84
C LEU A 138 -6.52 0.65 6.14
N ASN A 139 -5.39 -0.08 6.29
CA ASN A 139 -5.15 -0.99 7.42
C ASN A 139 -6.29 -2.00 7.64
N GLY A 140 -6.78 -2.59 6.55
CA GLY A 140 -7.93 -3.50 6.57
C GLY A 140 -9.30 -2.86 6.84
N ILE A 141 -9.39 -1.51 6.91
CA ILE A 141 -10.64 -0.79 7.20
C ILE A 141 -11.11 -0.02 5.95
N PRO A 142 -12.33 -0.28 5.42
CA PRO A 142 -12.90 0.51 4.32
C PRO A 142 -13.15 1.97 4.72
N LEU A 143 -12.71 2.92 3.90
CA LEU A 143 -12.91 4.37 4.12
C LEU A 143 -14.32 4.85 3.75
N THR A 144 -15.16 3.99 3.18
CA THR A 144 -16.56 4.28 2.84
C THR A 144 -17.50 4.30 4.06
N GLU A 145 -17.02 3.85 5.23
CA GLU A 145 -17.80 3.86 6.45
C GLU A 145 -17.82 5.26 7.08
N LYS A 146 -18.99 5.92 7.06
CA LYS A 146 -19.27 7.12 7.88
C LYS A 146 -18.83 6.98 9.35
N ALA A 147 -18.78 5.75 9.87
CA ALA A 147 -18.34 5.42 11.23
C ALA A 147 -16.85 5.74 11.51
N PHE A 148 -16.04 6.00 10.49
CA PHE A 148 -14.63 6.41 10.67
C PHE A 148 -14.50 7.90 11.05
N PHE A 149 -15.46 8.74 10.66
CA PHE A 149 -15.46 10.17 10.95
C PHE A 149 -15.87 10.49 12.39
N ASP A 150 -16.57 9.57 13.06
CA ASP A 150 -17.05 9.72 14.44
C ASP A 150 -16.14 9.09 15.49
N ARG A 151 -14.94 8.63 15.12
CA ARG A 151 -13.90 8.28 16.10
C ARG A 151 -12.95 9.46 16.29
N PRO A 152 -13.23 10.38 17.23
CA PRO A 152 -12.19 11.27 17.70
C PRO A 152 -11.07 10.39 18.23
N ASN A 153 -9.83 10.69 17.82
CA ASN A 153 -8.58 10.20 18.38
C ASN A 153 -8.77 9.19 19.52
N ALA A 154 -8.71 7.88 19.24
CA ALA A 154 -8.56 6.85 20.28
C ALA A 154 -7.13 6.90 20.91
N GLN A 155 -6.56 8.10 21.01
CA GLN A 155 -5.53 8.54 21.93
C GLN A 155 -6.16 9.59 22.88
N GLN A 156 -7.22 9.19 23.57
CA GLN A 156 -7.27 9.44 25.00
C GLN A 156 -7.38 8.05 25.63
N GLN A 157 -6.23 7.38 25.75
CA GLN A 157 -6.07 6.44 26.85
C GLN A 157 -6.34 7.25 28.11
N ASP A 158 -7.41 6.89 28.77
CA ASP A 158 -7.82 7.42 30.06
C ASP A 158 -6.58 7.46 30.99
N PRO A 159 -6.15 8.63 31.49
CA PRO A 159 -5.07 8.70 32.46
C PRO A 159 -5.44 8.05 33.81
N ASN A 160 -6.66 7.55 33.94
CA ASN A 160 -7.21 6.95 35.15
C ASN A 160 -7.42 5.43 35.08
N TRP A 161 -6.73 4.71 34.18
CA TRP A 161 -6.46 3.29 34.41
C TRP A 161 -5.49 3.14 35.60
N GLN A 162 -6.02 3.35 36.80
CA GLN A 162 -5.41 2.83 38.01
C GLN A 162 -5.47 1.31 37.90
N GLU A 163 -4.30 0.69 37.85
CA GLU A 163 -4.16 -0.72 38.17
C GLU A 163 -4.86 -0.97 39.51
N GLU A 164 -6.00 -1.65 39.52
CA GLU A 164 -6.46 -2.27 40.75
C GLU A 164 -5.40 -3.31 41.15
N PRO A 165 -4.78 -3.20 42.34
CA PRO A 165 -3.87 -4.23 42.78
C PRO A 165 -4.67 -5.52 42.98
N MET A 166 -4.26 -6.59 42.29
CA MET A 166 -4.74 -7.95 42.56
C MET A 166 -4.62 -8.22 44.06
N LEU A 167 -5.75 -8.23 44.76
CA LEU A 167 -5.82 -8.71 46.13
C LEU A 167 -5.55 -10.22 46.13
N PHE A 168 -4.29 -10.56 46.39
CA PHE A 168 -3.93 -11.85 46.95
C PHE A 168 -4.70 -12.04 48.25
N GLN A 169 -5.71 -12.90 48.26
CA GLN A 169 -6.10 -13.61 49.47
C GLN A 169 -5.73 -15.09 49.32
N LYS A 170 -4.50 -15.37 49.73
CA LYS A 170 -4.11 -16.71 50.18
C LYS A 170 -4.66 -16.92 51.59
N SER A 171 -5.34 -18.06 51.73
CA SER A 171 -5.34 -18.93 52.92
C SER A 171 -6.16 -18.55 54.15
N ALA A 172 -7.16 -19.38 54.47
CA ALA A 172 -7.17 -20.10 55.76
C ALA A 172 -8.09 -21.34 55.69
N LYS A 173 -7.49 -22.52 55.89
CA LYS A 173 -8.15 -23.72 56.43
C LYS A 173 -8.50 -23.46 57.90
N ARG A 174 -9.70 -23.84 58.33
CA ARG A 174 -9.94 -24.69 59.49
C ARG A 174 -11.34 -25.30 59.40
#